data_AF-A0A831SIU0-F1
#
_entry.id   AF-A0A831SIU0-F1
#
_cell.length_a   1.000
_cell.length_b   1.000
_cell.length_c   1.000
_cell.angle_alpha   90.00
_cell.angle_beta   90.00
_cell.angle_gamma   90.00
#
_symmetry.space_group_name_H-M   'P 1'
#
loop_
_entity.id
_entity.type
_entity.pdbx_description
1 polymer ?
#
loop_
_entity_poly.entity_id
_entity_poly.type
_entity_poly.pdbx_seq_one_letter_code
_entity_poly.pdbx_strand_id
1 'polypeptide(L)' 'MEEEVIPPGQPFNNGHMESFHKLLRLECLNREIFSDIFEAREKINNWIEDYNTCRLHSALGYKTPKEIWEKGRE' A
#
# COMPACT_ATOMS: atom_id res chain seq x y z
N MET A 1 19.23 1.65 3.96
CA MET A 1 17.88 2.22 3.91
C MET A 1 17.78 3.17 5.08
N GLU A 2 17.69 4.47 4.83
CA GLU A 2 17.29 5.41 5.87
C GLU A 2 15.82 5.16 6.16
N GLU A 3 15.44 5.02 7.43
CA GLU A 3 14.02 4.99 7.80
C GLU A 3 13.44 6.38 7.55
N GLU A 4 12.45 6.46 6.65
CA GLU A 4 11.67 7.67 6.45
C GLU A 4 10.79 7.89 7.69
N VAL A 5 11.22 8.80 8.57
CA VAL A 5 10.47 9.20 9.75
C VAL A 5 9.72 10.49 9.44
N ILE A 6 8.40 10.46 9.57
CA ILE A 6 7.57 11.67 9.45
C ILE A 6 7.93 12.60 10.62
N PRO A 7 8.43 13.83 10.36
CA PRO A 7 8.80 14.74 11.43
C PRO A 7 7.60 15.13 12.30
N PRO A 8 7.79 15.35 13.61
CA PRO A 8 6.74 15.86 14.48
C PRO A 8 6.12 17.15 13.91
N GLY A 9 4.79 17.22 13.90
CA GLY A 9 4.06 18.38 13.38
C GLY A 9 3.88 18.40 11.86
N GLN A 10 4.25 17.34 11.13
CA GLN A 10 4.04 17.22 9.68
C GLN A 10 3.10 16.07 9.28
N PRO A 11 1.84 16.03 9.78
CA PRO A 11 0.92 14.92 9.50
C PRO A 11 0.57 14.79 8.01
N PHE A 12 0.66 15.88 7.25
CA PHE A 12 0.37 15.90 5.82
C PHE A 12 1.32 15.01 4.99
N ASN A 13 2.51 14.68 5.50
CA ASN A 13 3.43 13.75 4.85
C ASN A 13 2.94 12.28 4.94
N ASN A 14 2.05 11.95 5.87
CA ASN A 14 1.53 10.60 6.09
C ASN A 14 0.36 10.21 5.16
N GLY A 15 -0.15 11.14 4.34
CA GLY A 15 -1.42 10.93 3.62
C GLY A 15 -1.43 9.73 2.67
N HIS A 16 -0.26 9.34 2.15
CA HIS A 16 -0.12 8.16 1.29
C HIS A 16 -0.31 6.85 2.07
N MET A 17 0.28 6.73 3.27
CA MET A 17 0.10 5.57 4.15
C MET A 17 -1.34 5.50 4.68
N GLU A 18 -1.94 6.64 5.01
CA GLU A 18 -3.35 6.69 5.42
C GLU A 18 -4.28 6.20 4.30
N SER A 19 -4.03 6.63 3.07
CA SER A 19 -4.78 6.18 1.89
C SER A 19 -4.61 4.67 1.66
N PHE A 20 -3.40 4.16 1.77
CA PHE A 20 -3.10 2.73 1.68
C PHE A 20 -3.88 1.93 2.73
N HIS A 21 -3.76 2.27 4.01
CA HIS A 21 -4.44 1.56 5.09
C HIS A 21 -5.96 1.62 5.00
N LYS A 22 -6.51 2.76 4.54
CA LYS A 22 -7.95 2.90 4.29
C LYS A 22 -8.42 1.92 3.21
N LEU A 23 -7.68 1.80 2.11
CA LEU A 23 -8.01 0.88 1.01
C LEU A 23 -7.84 -0.58 1.43
N LEU A 24 -6.73 -0.92 2.09
CA LEU A 24 -6.50 -2.28 2.62
C LEU A 24 -7.67 -2.74 3.49
N ARG A 25 -8.13 -1.86 4.39
CA ARG A 25 -9.27 -2.17 5.24
C ARG A 25 -10.57 -2.34 4.45
N LEU A 26 -10.86 -1.42 3.54
CA LEU A 26 -12.13 -1.40 2.81
C LEU A 26 -12.24 -2.52 1.76
N GLU A 27 -11.13 -2.85 1.11
CA GLU A 27 -11.11 -3.73 -0.05
C GLU A 27 -10.67 -5.16 0.28
N CYS A 28 -9.86 -5.34 1.33
CA CYS A 28 -9.44 -6.67 1.79
C CYS A 28 -10.09 -7.02 3.13
N LEU A 29 -9.68 -6.35 4.22
CA LEU A 29 -10.00 -6.84 5.58
C LEU A 29 -11.49 -6.85 5.91
N ASN A 30 -12.25 -5.86 5.44
CA ASN A 30 -13.69 -5.78 5.71
C ASN A 30 -14.54 -6.69 4.80
N ARG A 31 -13.96 -7.27 3.75
CA ARG A 31 -14.67 -8.14 2.79
C ARG A 31 -14.47 -9.62 3.05
N GLU A 32 -13.54 -9.95 3.94
CA GLU A 32 -13.08 -11.29 4.18
C GLU A 32 -13.41 -11.74 5.60
N ILE A 33 -13.76 -13.02 5.74
CA ILE A 33 -13.73 -13.72 7.02
C ILE A 33 -12.58 -14.70 6.93
N PHE A 34 -11.59 -14.55 7.80
CA PHE A 34 -10.41 -15.42 7.81
C PHE A 34 -10.65 -16.62 8.73
N SER A 35 -10.40 -17.81 8.21
CA SER A 35 -10.52 -19.07 8.96
C SER A 35 -9.33 -19.27 9.89
N ASP A 36 -8.14 -18.85 9.45
CA ASP A 36 -6.90 -18.89 10.21
C ASP A 36 -5.90 -17.80 9.76
N ILE A 37 -4.76 -17.74 10.45
CA ILE A 37 -3.72 -16.75 10.20
C ILE A 37 -2.96 -16.96 8.87
N PHE A 38 -2.90 -18.18 8.35
CA PHE A 38 -2.26 -18.47 7.07
C PHE A 38 -3.13 -17.95 5.92
N GLU A 39 -4.44 -18.18 5.98
CA GLU A 39 -5.39 -17.60 5.01
C GLU A 39 -5.33 -16.07 5.03
N ALA A 40 -5.32 -15.46 6.22
CA ALA A 40 -5.19 -14.02 6.35
C ALA A 40 -3.91 -13.48 5.69
N ARG A 41 -2.77 -14.14 5.91
CA ARG A 41 -1.50 -13.75 5.30
C ARG A 41 -1.53 -13.88 3.78
N GLU A 42 -2.07 -14.97 3.25
CA GLU A 42 -2.17 -15.18 1.81
C GLU A 42 -3.01 -14.08 1.15
N LYS A 43 -4.22 -13.84 1.67
CA LYS A 43 -5.13 -12.83 1.12
C LYS A 43 -4.55 -11.41 1.21
N ILE A 44 -3.93 -11.06 2.34
CA ILE A 44 -3.30 -9.74 2.50
C ILE A 44 -2.10 -9.59 1.54
N ASN A 45 -1.25 -10.61 1.42
CA ASN A 45 -0.10 -10.57 0.51
C ASN A 45 -0.53 -10.44 -0.96
N ASN A 46 -1.54 -11.19 -1.37
CA ASN A 46 -2.09 -11.09 -2.73
C ASN A 46 -2.63 -9.68 -2.99
N TRP A 47 -3.38 -9.11 -2.04
CA TRP A 47 -3.89 -7.74 -2.17
C TRP A 47 -2.75 -6.69 -2.23
N ILE A 48 -1.68 -6.87 -1.45
CA ILE A 48 -0.51 -5.98 -1.48
C ILE A 48 0.22 -6.07 -2.82
N GLU A 49 0.40 -7.28 -3.36
CA GLU A 49 1.00 -7.48 -4.69
C GLU A 49 0.16 -6.79 -5.77
N ASP A 50 -1.15 -6.97 -5.75
CA ASP A 50 -2.08 -6.32 -6.69
C ASP A 50 -2.03 -4.79 -6.56
N TYR A 51 -2.02 -4.26 -5.33
CA TYR A 51 -1.89 -2.83 -5.08
C TYR A 51 -0.58 -2.28 -5.66
N ASN A 52 0.53 -2.99 -5.48
CA ASN A 52 1.85 -2.54 -5.92
C ASN A 52 2.06 -2.67 -7.43
N THR A 53 1.41 -3.64 -8.08
CA THR A 53 1.71 -4.01 -9.48
C THR A 53 0.61 -3.68 -10.49
N CYS A 54 -0.63 -3.52 -10.05
CA CYS A 54 -1.77 -3.33 -10.96
C CYS A 54 -2.48 -1.98 -10.76
N ARG A 55 -2.46 -1.43 -9.53
CA ARG A 55 -3.21 -0.20 -9.23
C ARG A 55 -2.50 1.03 -9.76
N LEU A 56 -3.19 1.78 -10.62
CA LEU A 56 -2.70 3.07 -11.13
C LEU A 56 -3.05 4.20 -10.15
N HIS A 57 -2.06 5.01 -9.80
CA HIS A 57 -2.24 6.15 -8.91
C HIS A 57 -2.13 7.46 -9.69
N SER A 58 -3.17 8.30 -9.65
CA SER A 58 -3.16 9.61 -10.32
C SER A 58 -2.02 10.52 -9.80
N ALA A 59 -1.74 10.46 -8.49
CA ALA A 59 -0.62 11.18 -7.87
C ALA A 59 0.77 10.72 -8.39
N LEU A 60 0.85 9.50 -8.95
CA LEU A 60 2.07 8.94 -9.55
C LEU A 60 2.07 9.07 -11.09
N GLY A 61 1.19 9.90 -11.65
CA GLY A 61 1.05 10.05 -13.11
C GLY A 61 0.46 8.80 -13.78
N TYR A 62 -0.51 8.15 -13.11
CA TYR A 62 -1.12 6.89 -13.54
C TYR A 62 -0.10 5.76 -13.72
N LYS A 63 0.83 5.67 -12.79
CA LYS A 63 1.76 4.55 -12.64
C LYS A 63 1.46 3.77 -11.37
N THR A 64 1.91 2.54 -11.36
CA THR A 64 1.90 1.66 -10.19
C THR A 64 3.02 2.01 -9.23
N PRO A 65 2.87 1.69 -7.93
CA PRO A 65 3.96 1.86 -6.96
C PRO A 65 5.25 1.16 -7.39
N LYS A 66 5.15 -0.04 -7.98
CA LYS A 66 6.30 -0.81 -8.47
C LYS A 66 7.05 -0.09 -9.59
N GLU A 67 6.35 0.47 -10.57
CA GLU A 67 7.00 1.23 -11.66
C GLU A 67 7.75 2.46 -11.15
N ILE A 68 7.20 3.17 -10.15
CA ILE A 68 7.88 4.31 -9.53
C ILE A 68 9.12 3.85 -8.76
N TRP A 69 9.00 2.76 -8.02
CA TRP A 69 10.11 2.16 -7.29
C TRP A 69 11.26 1.73 -8.20
N GLU A 70 10.95 1.04 -9.31
CA GLU A 70 11.94 0.60 -10.29
C GLU A 70 12.65 1.79 -10.95
N LYS A 71 11.90 2.83 -11.35
CA LYS A 71 12.47 4.05 -11.91
C LYS A 71 13.41 4.78 -10.93
N GLY A 72 13.11 4.76 -9.64
CA GLY A 72 13.95 5.41 -8.62
C GLY A 72 15.29 4.69 -8.36
N ARG A 73 15.50 3.51 -8.95
CA ARG A 73 16.74 2.73 -8.83
C ARG A 73 17.69 2.93 -10.00
N GLU A 74 17.26 3.62 -11.06
CA GLU A 74 18.07 4.05 -12.20
C GLU A 74 18.84 5.34 -11.87
#